data_AF-A0A351H7L6-F1
#
_entry.id   AF-A0A351H7L6-F1
#
_cell.length_a   1.000
_cell.length_b   1.000
_cell.length_c   1.000
_cell.angle_alpha   90.00
_cell.angle_beta   90.00
_cell.angle_gamma   90.00
#
_symmetry.space_group_name_H-M   'P 1'
#
loop_
_entity.id
_entity.type
_entity.pdbx_description
1 polymer ?
#
loop_
_entity_poly.entity_id
_entity_poly.type
_entity_poly.pdbx_seq_one_letter_code
_entity_poly.pdbx_strand_id
1 'polypeptide(L)'
;MNKNAQTVTAVIVISAFLLLTVTAETAILLSGIWTREKYTLAFLVLAAGIALVYPLLKTFEEKALKKGYDKASEEISLLERTVNELRQNIQALKETEPEYKRKSEVLESYRNSFPYLVQPGYTLFNVIRTEVMPDKYSRWLIVGEFGDELWKTTIIRRDMQTYGEMLTLISKTETPDGITKLNEQNALPWE
;
A
#
# COMPACT_ATOMS: atom_id res chain seq x y z
N MET A 1 36.64 -11.66 -7.98
CA MET A 1 36.74 -12.80 -8.91
C MET A 1 35.36 -13.11 -9.46
N ASN A 2 35.22 -13.16 -10.79
CA ASN A 2 33.94 -13.35 -11.48
C ASN A 2 33.34 -14.72 -11.10
N LYS A 3 32.06 -14.78 -10.71
CA LYS A 3 31.42 -15.99 -10.12
C LYS A 3 31.44 -17.18 -11.08
N ASN A 4 31.41 -16.91 -12.38
CA ASN A 4 31.55 -17.91 -13.42
C ASN A 4 32.97 -18.50 -13.46
N ALA A 5 34.00 -17.74 -13.04
CA ALA A 5 35.38 -18.20 -13.08
C ALA A 5 35.63 -19.35 -12.10
N GLN A 6 35.10 -19.32 -10.87
CA GLN A 6 35.32 -20.41 -9.91
C GLN A 6 34.63 -21.72 -10.33
N THR A 7 33.40 -21.64 -10.82
CA THR A 7 32.68 -22.82 -11.34
C THR A 7 33.35 -23.36 -12.60
N VAL A 8 33.82 -22.47 -13.48
CA VAL A 8 34.57 -22.86 -14.69
C VAL A 8 35.91 -23.51 -14.30
N THR A 9 36.67 -22.95 -13.37
CA THR A 9 37.92 -23.56 -12.88
C THR A 9 37.69 -24.92 -12.26
N ALA A 10 36.61 -25.10 -11.49
CA ALA A 10 36.25 -26.38 -10.89
C ALA A 10 35.92 -27.46 -11.92
N VAL A 11 35.11 -27.11 -12.91
CA VAL A 11 34.76 -28.00 -14.03
C VAL A 11 36.01 -28.37 -14.80
N ILE A 12 36.89 -27.40 -15.10
CA ILE A 12 38.17 -27.65 -15.77
C ILE A 12 39.04 -28.63 -14.96
N VAL A 13 39.15 -28.46 -13.64
CA VAL A 13 39.95 -29.34 -12.77
C VAL A 13 39.38 -30.76 -12.73
N ILE A 14 38.06 -30.91 -12.56
CA ILE A 14 37.40 -32.23 -12.56
C ILE A 14 37.57 -32.92 -13.92
N SER A 15 37.36 -32.18 -15.02
CA SER A 15 37.58 -32.71 -16.37
C SER A 15 39.03 -33.12 -16.61
N ALA A 16 40.01 -32.37 -16.10
CA ALA A 16 41.42 -32.72 -16.20
C ALA A 16 41.76 -34.01 -15.43
N PHE A 17 41.24 -34.19 -14.21
CA PHE A 17 41.44 -35.42 -13.44
C PHE A 17 40.79 -36.62 -14.12
N LEU A 18 39.57 -36.49 -14.64
CA LEU A 18 38.91 -37.57 -15.38
C LEU A 18 39.72 -37.95 -16.62
N LEU A 19 40.21 -36.97 -17.38
CA LEU A 19 41.00 -37.23 -18.57
C LEU A 19 42.35 -37.90 -18.25
N LEU A 20 42.99 -37.51 -17.14
CA LEU A 20 44.20 -38.16 -16.63
C LEU A 20 43.94 -39.62 -16.20
N THR A 21 42.82 -39.89 -15.55
CA THR A 21 42.47 -41.26 -15.12
C THR A 21 42.21 -42.18 -16.31
N VAL A 22 41.48 -41.70 -17.33
CA VAL A 22 41.20 -42.46 -18.56
C VAL A 22 42.47 -42.69 -19.39
N THR A 23 43.34 -41.69 -19.49
CA THR A 23 44.62 -41.83 -20.21
C THR A 23 45.59 -42.78 -19.50
N ALA A 24 45.64 -42.75 -18.16
CA ALA A 24 46.43 -43.70 -17.39
C ALA A 24 45.89 -45.13 -17.51
N GLU A 25 44.57 -45.32 -17.46
CA GLU A 25 43.93 -46.62 -17.62
C GLU A 25 44.19 -47.22 -19.00
N THR A 26 44.01 -46.43 -20.07
CA THR A 26 44.28 -46.86 -21.45
C THR A 26 45.74 -47.22 -21.68
N ALA A 27 46.69 -46.48 -21.09
CA ALA A 27 48.11 -46.81 -21.13
C ALA A 27 48.44 -48.14 -20.42
N ILE A 28 47.80 -48.41 -19.28
CA ILE A 28 47.96 -49.68 -18.54
C ILE A 28 47.41 -50.85 -19.35
N LEU A 29 46.25 -50.68 -19.99
CA LEU A 29 45.63 -51.73 -20.81
C LEU A 29 46.44 -52.06 -22.08
N LEU A 30 47.11 -51.07 -22.68
CA LEU A 30 47.98 -51.21 -23.85
C LEU A 30 49.41 -51.70 -23.52
N SER A 31 49.77 -51.80 -22.24
CA SER A 31 51.12 -52.18 -21.81
C SER A 31 51.46 -53.65 -22.10
N GLY A 32 52.73 -54.03 -22.01
CA GLY A 32 53.20 -55.42 -22.11
C GLY A 32 53.01 -56.27 -20.83
N ILE A 33 52.34 -55.74 -19.81
CA ILE A 33 52.19 -56.37 -18.48
C ILE A 33 51.37 -57.68 -18.56
N TRP A 34 51.54 -58.57 -17.58
CA TRP A 34 50.76 -59.80 -17.50
C TRP A 34 49.27 -59.52 -17.31
N THR A 35 48.39 -60.30 -17.94
CA THR A 35 46.95 -60.00 -18.07
C THR A 35 46.25 -59.78 -16.74
N ARG A 36 46.58 -60.56 -15.70
CA ARG A 36 45.97 -60.41 -14.37
C ARG A 36 46.35 -59.10 -13.68
N GLU A 37 47.61 -58.68 -13.77
CA GLU A 37 48.13 -57.47 -13.10
C GLU A 37 47.63 -56.18 -13.77
N LYS A 38 47.41 -56.21 -15.10
CA LYS A 38 46.83 -55.10 -15.86
C LYS A 38 45.47 -54.65 -15.33
N TYR A 39 44.55 -55.60 -15.13
CA TYR A 39 43.21 -55.28 -14.64
C TYR A 39 43.23 -54.81 -13.19
N THR A 40 44.12 -55.33 -12.35
CA THR A 40 44.28 -54.86 -10.97
C THR A 40 44.80 -53.41 -10.93
N LEU A 41 45.80 -53.07 -11.75
CA LEU A 41 46.32 -51.70 -11.82
C LEU A 41 45.31 -50.72 -12.41
N ALA A 42 44.60 -51.10 -13.47
CA ALA A 42 43.52 -50.29 -14.05
C ALA A 42 42.42 -49.98 -13.01
N PHE A 43 42.02 -50.99 -12.23
CA PHE A 43 41.02 -50.82 -11.17
C PHE A 43 41.51 -49.89 -10.05
N LEU A 44 42.79 -49.98 -9.66
CA LEU A 44 43.38 -49.10 -8.65
C LEU A 44 43.44 -47.64 -9.12
N VAL A 45 43.79 -47.40 -10.39
CA VAL A 45 43.80 -46.06 -10.99
C VAL A 45 42.38 -45.47 -11.03
N LEU A 46 41.39 -46.28 -11.41
CA LEU A 46 39.98 -45.86 -11.43
C LEU A 46 39.47 -45.55 -10.02
N ALA A 47 39.77 -46.40 -9.03
CA ALA A 47 39.42 -46.18 -7.64
C ALA A 47 40.08 -44.90 -7.06
N ALA A 48 41.36 -44.67 -7.35
CA ALA A 48 42.07 -43.46 -6.95
C ALA A 48 41.49 -42.20 -7.62
N GLY A 49 41.13 -42.29 -8.91
CA GLY A 49 40.47 -41.23 -9.64
C GLY A 49 39.13 -40.81 -9.01
N ILE A 50 38.28 -41.79 -8.70
CA ILE A 50 36.98 -41.55 -8.05
C ILE A 50 37.18 -40.95 -6.65
N ALA A 51 38.13 -41.46 -5.87
CA ALA A 51 38.43 -40.97 -4.53
C ALA A 51 38.89 -39.50 -4.51
N LEU A 52 39.52 -39.01 -5.58
CA LEU A 52 39.93 -37.61 -5.72
C LEU A 52 38.81 -36.70 -6.22
N VAL A 53 37.95 -37.18 -7.13
CA VAL A 53 36.87 -36.37 -7.72
C VAL A 53 35.67 -36.23 -6.78
N TYR A 54 35.35 -37.26 -5.99
CA TYR A 54 34.17 -37.29 -5.13
C TYR A 54 34.12 -36.15 -4.08
N PRO A 55 35.19 -35.86 -3.31
CA PRO A 55 35.17 -34.75 -2.35
C PRO A 55 34.97 -33.40 -3.02
N LEU A 56 35.54 -33.20 -4.21
CA LEU A 56 35.39 -31.97 -4.98
C LEU A 56 33.91 -31.77 -5.35
N LEU A 57 33.27 -32.77 -5.96
CA LEU A 57 31.85 -32.72 -6.31
C LEU A 57 30.96 -32.41 -5.09
N LYS A 58 31.20 -33.10 -3.97
CA LYS A 58 30.43 -32.89 -2.73
C LYS A 58 30.54 -31.45 -2.21
N THR A 59 31.74 -30.88 -2.20
CA THR A 59 31.91 -29.48 -1.76
C THR A 59 31.26 -28.46 -2.69
N PHE A 60 31.14 -28.76 -3.99
CA PHE A 60 30.39 -27.91 -4.94
C PHE A 60 28.89 -27.98 -4.69
N GLU A 61 28.36 -29.18 -4.49
CA GLU A 61 26.95 -29.41 -4.19
C GLU A 61 26.54 -28.69 -2.90
N GLU A 62 27.29 -28.85 -1.81
CA GLU A 62 27.02 -28.19 -0.53
C GLU A 62 27.06 -26.66 -0.64
N LYS A 63 28.02 -26.10 -1.39
CA LYS A 63 28.11 -24.65 -1.62
C LYS A 63 26.95 -24.13 -2.48
N ALA A 64 26.56 -24.87 -3.51
CA ALA A 64 25.43 -24.50 -4.37
C ALA A 64 24.11 -24.54 -3.57
N LEU A 65 23.92 -25.59 -2.76
CA LEU A 65 22.76 -25.76 -1.91
C LEU A 65 22.66 -24.65 -0.85
N LYS A 66 23.74 -24.39 -0.12
CA LYS A 66 23.79 -23.32 0.90
C LYS A 66 23.48 -21.96 0.29
N LYS A 67 24.03 -21.66 -0.89
CA LYS A 67 23.75 -20.41 -1.59
C LYS A 67 22.29 -20.29 -2.03
N GLY A 68 21.69 -21.39 -2.51
CA GLY A 68 20.26 -21.43 -2.84
C GLY A 68 19.40 -21.15 -1.61
N TYR A 69 19.75 -21.75 -0.48
CA TYR A 69 19.10 -21.53 0.81
C TYR A 69 19.24 -20.08 1.30
N ASP A 70 20.45 -19.52 1.28
CA ASP A 70 20.71 -18.15 1.71
C ASP A 70 19.91 -17.14 0.86
N LYS A 71 19.86 -17.34 -0.47
CA LYS A 71 19.06 -16.50 -1.37
C LYS A 71 17.56 -16.61 -1.10
N ALA A 72 17.06 -17.83 -0.92
CA ALA A 72 15.65 -18.06 -0.59
C ALA A 72 15.29 -17.43 0.77
N SER A 73 16.19 -17.53 1.76
CA SER A 73 16.01 -16.92 3.07
C SER A 73 15.96 -15.39 3.00
N GLU A 74 16.79 -14.77 2.15
CA GLU A 74 16.78 -13.32 1.94
C GLU A 74 15.46 -12.87 1.30
N GLU A 75 15.00 -13.57 0.26
CA GLU A 75 13.72 -13.29 -0.42
C GLU A 75 12.51 -13.44 0.53
N ILE A 76 12.50 -14.49 1.37
CA ILE A 76 11.46 -14.68 2.40
C ILE A 76 11.46 -13.51 3.39
N SER A 77 12.63 -13.07 3.85
CA SER A 77 12.72 -11.94 4.79
C SER A 77 12.23 -10.62 4.20
N LEU A 78 12.47 -10.39 2.91
CA LEU A 78 11.95 -9.23 2.18
C LEU A 78 10.42 -9.32 2.05
N LEU A 79 9.91 -10.50 1.69
CA LEU A 79 8.47 -10.73 1.56
C LEU A 79 7.74 -10.54 2.89
N GLU A 80 8.30 -11.03 4.00
CA GLU A 80 7.75 -10.82 5.34
C GLU A 80 7.67 -9.35 5.72
N ARG A 81 8.69 -8.55 5.37
CA ARG A 81 8.66 -7.09 5.58
C ARG A 81 7.56 -6.43 4.75
N THR A 82 7.46 -6.75 3.46
CA THR A 82 6.41 -6.21 2.58
C THR A 82 5.01 -6.59 3.08
N VAL A 83 4.81 -7.82 3.54
CA VAL A 83 3.53 -8.27 4.11
C VAL A 83 3.19 -7.47 5.37
N ASN A 84 4.16 -7.22 6.25
CA ASN A 84 3.94 -6.42 7.45
C ASN A 84 3.61 -4.96 7.15
N GLU A 85 4.31 -4.34 6.20
CA GLU A 85 4.02 -2.98 5.73
C GLU A 85 2.60 -2.87 5.13
N LEU A 86 2.24 -3.81 4.25
CA LEU A 86 0.90 -3.87 3.67
C LEU A 86 -0.18 -4.05 4.74
N ARG A 87 0.07 -4.88 5.74
CA ARG A 87 -0.86 -5.10 6.85
C ARG A 87 -1.08 -3.82 7.67
N GLN A 88 -0.02 -3.07 7.95
CA GLN A 88 -0.12 -1.77 8.62
C GLN A 88 -0.91 -0.76 7.79
N ASN A 89 -0.62 -0.68 6.48
CA ASN A 89 -1.34 0.22 5.58
C ASN A 89 -2.83 -0.11 5.49
N ILE A 90 -3.19 -1.41 5.41
CA ILE A 90 -4.60 -1.84 5.42
C ILE A 90 -5.29 -1.47 6.74
N GLN A 91 -4.60 -1.61 7.87
CA GLN A 91 -5.16 -1.24 9.17
C GLN A 91 -5.42 0.27 9.24
N ALA A 92 -4.46 1.09 8.82
CA ALA A 92 -4.62 2.54 8.77
C ALA A 92 -5.78 2.96 7.84
N LEU A 93 -5.90 2.32 6.67
CA LEU A 93 -7.01 2.58 5.74
C LEU A 93 -8.37 2.24 6.36
N LYS A 94 -8.48 1.09 7.05
CA LYS A 94 -9.72 0.71 7.76
C LYS A 94 -10.10 1.70 8.87
N GLU A 95 -9.11 2.33 9.52
CA GLU A 95 -9.37 3.36 10.52
C GLU A 95 -9.82 4.69 9.89
N THR A 96 -9.39 4.99 8.66
CA THR A 96 -9.85 6.19 7.92
C THR A 96 -11.18 6.01 7.16
N GLU A 97 -11.53 4.79 6.77
CA GLU A 97 -12.81 4.44 6.14
C GLU A 97 -14.06 4.96 6.89
N PRO A 98 -14.19 4.82 8.24
CA PRO A 98 -15.33 5.35 8.97
C PRO A 98 -15.42 6.88 8.91
N GLU A 99 -14.30 7.59 8.75
CA GLU A 99 -14.30 9.05 8.65
C GLU A 99 -14.89 9.52 7.33
N TYR A 100 -14.50 8.91 6.21
CA TYR A 100 -15.07 9.23 4.89
C TYR A 100 -16.54 8.83 4.81
N LYS A 101 -16.89 7.65 5.32
CA LYS A 101 -18.29 7.21 5.39
C LYS A 101 -19.13 8.20 6.20
N ARG A 102 -18.65 8.62 7.38
CA ARG A 102 -19.33 9.62 8.21
C ARG A 102 -19.46 10.97 7.49
N LYS A 103 -18.41 11.45 6.82
CA LYS A 103 -18.45 12.69 6.01
C LYS A 103 -19.49 12.58 4.89
N SER A 104 -19.57 11.45 4.21
CA SER A 104 -20.58 11.17 3.18
C SER A 104 -21.99 11.17 3.75
N GLU A 105 -22.23 10.48 4.87
CA GLU A 105 -23.54 10.42 5.54
C GLU A 105 -24.02 11.82 5.97
N VAL A 106 -23.12 12.67 6.46
CA VAL A 106 -23.43 14.06 6.82
C VAL A 106 -23.83 14.87 5.57
N LEU A 107 -23.11 14.72 4.46
CA LEU A 107 -23.44 15.41 3.20
C LEU A 107 -24.76 14.93 2.60
N GLU A 108 -25.04 13.63 2.66
CA GLU A 108 -26.30 13.07 2.21
C GLU A 108 -27.47 13.53 3.08
N SER A 109 -27.30 13.52 4.41
CA SER A 109 -28.27 14.06 5.35
C SER A 109 -28.56 15.55 5.07
N TYR A 110 -27.53 16.34 4.81
CA TYR A 110 -27.67 17.74 4.40
C TYR A 110 -28.46 17.87 3.09
N ARG A 111 -28.07 17.13 2.04
CA ARG A 111 -28.76 17.16 0.75
C ARG A 111 -30.23 16.77 0.89
N ASN A 112 -30.52 15.75 1.68
CA ASN A 112 -31.88 15.24 1.90
C ASN A 112 -32.70 16.13 2.86
N SER A 113 -32.07 17.08 3.55
CA SER A 113 -32.78 18.05 4.40
C SER A 113 -33.51 19.13 3.60
N PHE A 114 -33.26 19.22 2.29
CA PHE A 114 -33.92 20.16 1.39
C PHE A 114 -34.71 19.48 0.28
N PRO A 115 -35.83 20.07 -0.20
CA PRO A 115 -36.45 21.29 0.32
C PRO A 115 -37.04 21.11 1.72
N TYR A 116 -36.83 22.09 2.61
CA TYR A 116 -37.36 22.09 3.98
C TYR A 116 -38.61 22.96 4.03
N LEU A 117 -39.76 22.34 4.28
CA LEU A 117 -41.03 23.06 4.44
C LEU A 117 -41.09 23.68 5.85
N VAL A 118 -41.09 25.00 5.94
CA VAL A 118 -41.23 25.72 7.22
C VAL A 118 -42.71 25.73 7.63
N GLN A 119 -43.57 26.17 6.71
CA GLN A 119 -45.03 26.20 6.84
C GLN A 119 -45.65 26.16 5.43
N PRO A 120 -46.96 25.89 5.27
CA PRO A 120 -47.60 25.91 3.96
C PRO A 120 -47.33 27.21 3.20
N GLY A 121 -46.86 27.10 1.96
CA GLY A 121 -46.47 28.25 1.14
C GLY A 121 -45.13 28.89 1.50
N TYR A 122 -44.34 28.30 2.41
CA TYR A 122 -42.99 28.76 2.78
C TYR A 122 -42.01 27.57 2.80
N THR A 123 -41.18 27.49 1.77
CA THR A 123 -40.20 26.43 1.58
C THR A 123 -38.78 26.99 1.54
N LEU A 124 -37.84 26.36 2.24
CA LEU A 124 -36.42 26.64 2.11
C LEU A 124 -35.78 25.66 1.13
N PHE A 125 -34.96 26.18 0.22
CA PHE A 125 -34.17 25.37 -0.71
C PHE A 125 -32.73 25.22 -0.29
N ASN A 126 -32.15 26.22 0.37
CA ASN A 126 -30.79 26.15 0.84
C ASN A 126 -30.48 27.18 1.93
N VAL A 127 -29.53 26.84 2.81
CA VAL A 127 -28.95 27.74 3.81
C VAL A 127 -27.43 27.58 3.77
N ILE A 128 -26.76 28.53 3.13
CA ILE A 128 -25.33 28.44 2.81
C ILE A 128 -24.58 29.41 3.69
N ARG A 129 -23.54 28.93 4.39
CA ARG A 129 -22.57 29.83 5.02
C ARG A 129 -21.54 30.24 3.97
N THR A 130 -21.59 31.50 3.55
CA THR A 130 -20.72 32.02 2.47
C THR A 130 -19.38 32.53 2.98
N GLU A 131 -19.31 32.93 4.26
CA GLU A 131 -18.11 33.52 4.86
C GLU A 131 -18.05 33.17 6.35
N VAL A 132 -16.83 32.91 6.85
CA VAL A 132 -16.54 32.75 8.28
C VAL A 132 -15.35 33.63 8.61
N MET A 133 -15.55 34.57 9.52
CA MET A 133 -14.50 35.35 10.16
C MET A 133 -14.40 34.85 11.61
N PRO A 134 -13.37 34.05 11.94
CA PRO A 134 -13.20 33.48 13.29
C PRO A 134 -13.27 34.57 14.37
N ASP A 135 -13.97 34.26 15.46
CA ASP A 135 -14.20 35.13 16.62
C ASP A 135 -14.93 36.45 16.31
N LYS A 136 -15.52 36.57 15.10
CA LYS A 136 -16.24 37.78 14.68
C LYS A 136 -17.64 37.47 14.19
N TYR A 137 -17.76 36.85 13.01
CA TYR A 137 -19.06 36.63 12.40
C TYR A 137 -19.04 35.52 11.33
N SER A 138 -20.24 35.07 10.98
CA SER A 138 -20.48 34.27 9.79
C SER A 138 -21.57 34.91 8.93
N ARG A 139 -21.37 34.89 7.61
CA ARG A 139 -22.34 35.37 6.63
C ARG A 139 -23.11 34.18 6.07
N TRP A 140 -24.43 34.30 6.07
CA TRP A 140 -25.33 33.26 5.62
C TRP A 140 -26.22 33.76 4.48
N LEU A 141 -26.24 33.00 3.38
CA LEU A 141 -27.14 33.16 2.26
C LEU A 141 -28.27 32.13 2.39
N ILE A 142 -29.50 32.62 2.45
CA ILE A 142 -30.68 31.78 2.59
C ILE A 142 -31.55 31.98 1.35
N VAL A 143 -32.03 30.88 0.79
CA VAL A 143 -32.82 30.87 -0.45
C VAL A 143 -34.04 29.98 -0.25
N GLY A 144 -35.19 30.46 -0.72
CA GLY A 144 -36.44 29.73 -0.61
C GLY A 144 -37.53 30.27 -1.52
N GLU A 145 -38.73 29.80 -1.25
CA GLU A 145 -39.97 30.19 -1.91
C GLU A 145 -40.98 30.60 -0.84
N PHE A 146 -41.73 31.67 -1.11
CA PHE A 146 -42.81 32.14 -0.26
C PHE A 146 -43.97 32.61 -1.14
N GLY A 147 -45.15 31.99 -1.01
CA GLY A 147 -46.32 32.35 -1.82
C GLY A 147 -46.08 32.26 -3.33
N ASP A 148 -45.45 31.18 -3.79
CA ASP A 148 -45.06 30.93 -5.19
C ASP A 148 -43.99 31.89 -5.75
N GLU A 149 -43.39 32.76 -4.92
CA GLU A 149 -42.29 33.64 -5.31
C GLU A 149 -40.95 33.20 -4.72
N LEU A 150 -39.93 33.12 -5.58
CA LEU A 150 -38.55 32.86 -5.16
C LEU A 150 -37.95 34.07 -4.47
N TRP A 151 -37.28 33.84 -3.33
CA TRP A 151 -36.60 34.89 -2.59
C TRP A 151 -35.22 34.43 -2.13
N LYS A 152 -34.37 35.42 -1.84
CA LYS A 152 -33.07 35.22 -1.22
C LYS A 152 -32.79 36.34 -0.23
N THR A 153 -32.13 36.01 0.86
CA THR A 153 -31.65 37.01 1.84
C THR A 153 -30.26 36.65 2.33
N THR A 154 -29.53 37.66 2.79
CA THR A 154 -28.20 37.48 3.39
C THR A 154 -28.21 38.12 4.76
N ILE A 155 -27.75 37.37 5.77
CA ILE A 155 -27.69 37.83 7.16
C ILE A 155 -26.32 37.55 7.76
N ILE A 156 -25.95 38.36 8.74
CA ILE A 156 -24.76 38.19 9.56
C ILE A 156 -25.17 37.64 10.92
N ARG A 157 -24.43 36.63 11.39
CA ARG A 157 -24.64 35.94 12.67
C ARG A 157 -23.28 35.70 13.34
N ARG A 158 -23.27 35.22 14.59
CA ARG A 158 -22.04 34.77 15.27
C ARG A 158 -21.35 33.66 14.47
N ASP A 159 -20.03 33.63 14.48
CA ASP A 159 -19.19 32.68 13.74
C ASP A 159 -19.40 31.21 14.18
N MET A 160 -19.63 31.00 15.49
CA MET A 160 -19.85 29.69 16.10
C MET A 160 -21.28 29.14 15.94
N GLN A 161 -22.21 29.92 15.35
CA GLN A 161 -23.57 29.46 15.12
C GLN A 161 -23.57 28.23 14.20
N THR A 162 -24.23 27.15 14.57
CA THR A 162 -24.31 25.93 13.76
C THR A 162 -25.42 26.00 12.71
N TYR A 163 -25.35 25.13 11.71
CA TYR A 163 -26.39 25.02 10.67
C TYR A 163 -27.76 24.60 11.25
N GLY A 164 -27.79 23.64 12.19
CA GLY A 164 -29.04 23.20 12.81
C GLY A 164 -29.72 24.29 13.64
N GLU A 165 -28.94 25.11 14.35
CA GLU A 165 -29.48 26.29 15.03
C GLU A 165 -30.00 27.33 14.04
N MET A 166 -29.31 27.56 12.92
CA MET A 166 -29.79 28.44 11.86
C MET A 166 -31.13 27.97 11.30
N LEU A 167 -31.28 26.68 10.97
CA LEU A 167 -32.56 26.13 10.54
C LEU A 167 -33.66 26.31 11.60
N THR A 168 -33.33 26.10 12.87
CA THR A 168 -34.28 26.27 13.98
C THR A 168 -34.72 27.72 14.17
N LEU A 169 -33.84 28.69 13.89
CA LEU A 169 -34.19 30.11 13.91
C LEU A 169 -35.09 30.47 12.73
N ILE A 170 -34.77 29.98 11.53
CA ILE A 170 -35.56 30.24 10.33
C ILE A 170 -36.94 29.58 10.43
N SER A 171 -37.04 28.38 10.99
CA SER A 171 -38.33 27.69 11.16
C SER A 171 -39.30 28.39 12.12
N LYS A 172 -38.80 29.31 12.95
CA LYS A 172 -39.61 30.17 13.82
C LYS A 172 -40.04 31.48 13.16
N THR A 173 -39.61 31.73 11.91
CA THR A 173 -40.03 32.90 11.15
C THR A 173 -41.33 32.61 10.41
N GLU A 174 -42.25 33.56 10.42
CA GLU A 174 -43.52 33.45 9.68
C GLU A 174 -43.37 33.85 8.20
N THR A 175 -42.41 34.73 7.90
CA THR A 175 -42.15 35.28 6.56
C THR A 175 -40.65 35.43 6.30
N PRO A 176 -40.21 35.51 5.02
CA PRO A 176 -38.82 35.79 4.66
C PRO A 176 -38.28 37.08 5.29
N ASP A 177 -39.11 38.12 5.44
CA ASP A 177 -38.72 39.38 6.09
C ASP A 177 -38.38 39.20 7.58
N GLY A 178 -38.98 38.20 8.23
CA GLY A 178 -38.64 37.80 9.60
C GLY A 178 -37.19 37.35 9.73
N ILE A 179 -36.60 36.76 8.68
CA ILE A 179 -35.21 36.34 8.66
C ILE A 179 -34.27 37.55 8.70
N THR A 180 -34.60 38.63 7.99
CA THR A 180 -33.80 39.87 8.01
C THR A 180 -33.70 40.46 9.41
N LYS A 181 -34.71 40.27 10.26
CA LYS A 181 -34.68 40.69 11.68
C LYS A 181 -33.71 39.85 12.53
N LEU A 182 -33.29 38.68 12.08
CA LEU A 182 -32.26 37.86 12.72
C LEU A 182 -30.84 38.37 12.44
N ASN A 183 -30.70 39.35 11.54
CA ASN A 183 -29.41 39.92 11.18
C ASN A 183 -28.81 40.68 12.37
N GLU A 184 -27.61 40.28 12.78
CA GLU A 184 -26.88 40.87 13.91
C GLU A 184 -25.85 41.91 13.44
N GLN A 185 -25.93 42.40 12.20
CA GLN A 185 -24.99 43.39 11.64
C GLN A 185 -24.76 44.60 12.55
N ASN A 186 -25.82 45.16 13.15
CA ASN A 186 -25.72 46.30 14.08
C ASN A 186 -25.29 45.91 15.51
N ALA A 187 -25.31 44.62 15.85
CA ALA A 187 -24.90 44.11 17.16
C ALA A 187 -23.42 43.71 17.20
N LEU A 188 -22.73 43.77 16.05
CA LEU A 188 -21.31 43.45 15.89
C LEU A 188 -20.56 44.78 15.68
N PRO A 189 -19.93 45.34 16.73
CA PRO A 189 -19.48 46.75 16.79
C PRO A 189 -18.22 47.07 15.95
N TRP A 190 -17.96 46.37 14.85
CA TRP A 190 -16.72 46.47 14.09
C TRP A 190 -16.93 46.65 12.57
N GLU A 191 -17.98 47.36 12.18
CA GLU A 191 -17.97 48.13 10.92
C GLU A 191 -17.36 49.53 11.14
#